data_AF-A0A2G7M1T2-F1
#
_entry.id   AF-A0A2G7M1T2-F1
#
_cell.length_a   1.000
_cell.length_b   1.000
_cell.length_c   1.000
_cell.angle_alpha   90.00
_cell.angle_beta   90.00
_cell.angle_gamma   90.00
#
_symmetry.space_group_name_H-M   'P 1'
#
loop_
_entity.id
_entity.type
_entity.pdbx_description
1 polymer ?
#
loop_
_entity_poly.entity_id
_entity_poly.type
_entity_poly.pdbx_seq_one_letter_code
_entity_poly.pdbx_strand_id
1 'polypeptide(L)'
;MFTDGRYGNRDILDLQIIDFVSSTPLMKMDYANTSSLEMASSRVYAMGAGTRRIAWDGEKTATLTVETQIFSLEHLAILAGEEIKRGKQNVYKTEILQVGVGNTVTLKKVPVGDVVVFPFVNGLSVKENQTHTVSDKTITIGAGATVQPGDEVEVYYQTEVAQASKLSFTAKGFPKYVKLVGDTIWIDETSTEEVGSQMVFYKAKIQPNFTISNSAEGDPSTLTLVFDLFPAKVEGVDTLIDLIVYDDQD
;
A
#
# COMPACT_ATOMS: atom_id res chain seq x y z
N MET A 1 -18.72 -23.66 -29.53
CA MET A 1 -19.57 -23.25 -28.40
C MET A 1 -18.95 -23.87 -27.17
N PHE A 2 -18.51 -23.04 -26.23
CA PHE A 2 -17.96 -23.51 -24.96
C PHE A 2 -18.98 -24.40 -24.25
N THR A 3 -18.54 -25.52 -23.69
CA THR A 3 -19.40 -26.46 -22.97
C THR A 3 -18.97 -26.48 -21.51
N ASP A 4 -19.90 -26.18 -20.61
CA ASP A 4 -19.60 -26.14 -19.19
C ASP A 4 -19.24 -27.52 -18.63
N GLY A 5 -18.20 -27.55 -17.81
CA GLY A 5 -17.68 -28.72 -17.13
C GLY A 5 -17.70 -28.61 -15.61
N ARG A 6 -16.87 -29.42 -14.96
CA ARG A 6 -16.69 -29.39 -13.51
C ARG A 6 -15.27 -28.98 -13.22
N TYR A 7 -15.11 -27.88 -12.48
CA TYR A 7 -13.83 -27.21 -12.39
C TYR A 7 -13.23 -27.29 -10.99
N GLY A 8 -11.92 -27.49 -10.95
CA GLY A 8 -11.09 -27.25 -9.77
C GLY A 8 -10.21 -26.02 -9.96
N ASN A 9 -9.97 -25.26 -8.89
CA ASN A 9 -9.05 -24.14 -8.87
C ASN A 9 -8.09 -24.26 -7.68
N ARG A 10 -6.81 -23.93 -7.92
CA ARG A 10 -5.77 -23.81 -6.89
C ARG A 10 -4.91 -22.56 -7.10
N ASP A 11 -5.38 -21.67 -7.97
CA ASP A 11 -4.62 -20.57 -8.50
C ASP A 11 -5.18 -19.24 -7.96
N ILE A 12 -4.34 -18.23 -7.90
CA ILE A 12 -4.66 -16.95 -7.26
C ILE A 12 -5.11 -15.96 -8.35
N LEU A 13 -5.98 -15.03 -7.99
CA LEU A 13 -6.42 -14.01 -8.94
C LEU A 13 -5.28 -13.04 -9.28
N ASP A 14 -4.91 -12.98 -10.56
CA ASP A 14 -4.14 -11.91 -11.17
C ASP A 14 -5.03 -10.67 -11.28
N LEU A 15 -4.81 -9.66 -10.44
CA LEU A 15 -5.71 -8.50 -10.36
C LEU A 15 -5.23 -7.33 -11.19
N GLN A 16 -6.16 -6.80 -11.99
CA GLN A 16 -6.08 -5.48 -12.59
C GLN A 16 -6.97 -4.52 -11.80
N ILE A 17 -6.38 -3.44 -11.30
CA ILE A 17 -7.10 -2.39 -10.58
C ILE A 17 -7.26 -1.19 -11.51
N ILE A 18 -8.51 -0.80 -11.75
CA ILE A 18 -8.88 0.23 -12.72
C ILE A 18 -9.69 1.29 -12.01
N ASP A 19 -9.40 2.58 -12.23
CA ASP A 19 -10.20 3.67 -11.67
C ASP A 19 -11.64 3.61 -12.22
N PHE A 20 -12.64 3.61 -11.33
CA PHE A 20 -14.03 3.39 -11.71
C PHE A 20 -14.60 4.50 -12.60
N VAL A 21 -14.11 5.74 -12.45
CA VAL A 21 -14.67 6.90 -13.16
C VAL A 21 -14.00 7.09 -14.52
N SER A 22 -12.67 7.07 -14.55
CA SER A 22 -11.89 7.33 -15.75
C SER A 22 -11.62 6.09 -16.59
N SER A 23 -11.86 4.89 -16.05
CA SER A 23 -11.46 3.62 -16.67
C SER A 23 -9.95 3.49 -16.93
N THR A 24 -9.14 4.28 -16.23
CA THR A 24 -7.68 4.24 -16.36
C THR A 24 -7.13 3.08 -15.52
N PRO A 25 -6.30 2.19 -16.08
CA PRO A 25 -5.58 1.19 -15.30
C PRO A 25 -4.68 1.87 -14.27
N LEU A 26 -4.84 1.52 -13.00
CA LEU A 26 -4.05 2.05 -11.88
C LEU A 26 -2.84 1.15 -11.61
N MET A 27 -3.05 -0.17 -11.58
CA MET A 27 -1.98 -1.16 -11.41
C MET A 27 -2.44 -2.57 -11.81
N LYS A 28 -1.46 -3.45 -12.08
CA LYS A 28 -1.64 -4.91 -12.13
C LYS A 28 -0.84 -5.54 -10.99
N MET A 29 -1.37 -6.60 -10.39
CA MET A 29 -0.66 -7.45 -9.44
C MET A 29 -0.89 -8.93 -9.75
N ASP A 30 0.20 -9.68 -9.88
CA ASP A 30 0.28 -11.13 -10.15
C ASP A 30 1.05 -11.88 -9.05
N TYR A 31 1.37 -11.17 -7.96
CA TYR A 31 2.19 -11.67 -6.83
C TYR A 31 1.40 -11.75 -5.52
N ALA A 32 0.07 -11.75 -5.59
CA ALA A 32 -0.72 -12.03 -4.39
C ALA A 32 -0.42 -13.44 -3.87
N ASN A 33 -0.39 -13.59 -2.54
CA ASN A 33 -0.24 -14.87 -1.89
C ASN A 33 -1.60 -15.57 -1.75
N THR A 34 -2.68 -14.80 -1.54
CA THR A 34 -4.04 -15.33 -1.40
C THR A 34 -5.05 -14.35 -2.00
N SER A 35 -6.16 -14.89 -2.53
CA SER A 35 -7.35 -14.14 -2.93
C SER A 35 -8.59 -14.90 -2.45
N SER A 36 -9.46 -14.24 -1.68
CA SER A 36 -10.67 -14.84 -1.12
C SER A 36 -11.88 -13.97 -1.40
N LEU A 37 -12.88 -14.53 -2.08
CA LEU A 37 -14.16 -13.89 -2.32
C LEU A 37 -15.19 -14.43 -1.32
N GLU A 38 -15.76 -13.53 -0.53
CA GLU A 38 -16.84 -13.84 0.41
C GLU A 38 -18.15 -13.16 -0.04
N MET A 39 -19.25 -13.90 -0.02
CA MET A 39 -20.60 -13.36 -0.16
C MET A 39 -21.42 -13.70 1.08
N ALA A 40 -21.90 -12.66 1.77
CA ALA A 40 -22.77 -12.80 2.91
C ALA A 40 -24.20 -12.32 2.58
N SER A 41 -25.19 -12.93 3.22
CA SER A 41 -26.59 -12.54 3.07
C SER A 41 -27.28 -12.68 4.41
N SER A 42 -28.07 -11.68 4.81
CA SER A 42 -28.94 -11.81 5.97
C SER A 42 -30.24 -12.52 5.60
N ARG A 43 -30.82 -13.29 6.52
CA ARG A 43 -32.14 -13.90 6.35
C ARG A 43 -32.85 -14.03 7.69
N VAL A 44 -34.08 -13.54 7.73
CA VAL A 44 -34.97 -13.61 8.90
C VAL A 44 -36.10 -14.61 8.65
N TYR A 45 -36.62 -15.19 9.73
CA TYR A 45 -37.63 -16.26 9.65
C TYR A 45 -38.85 -15.96 10.53
N ALA A 46 -40.03 -16.34 10.05
CA ALA A 46 -41.21 -16.49 10.90
C ALA A 46 -41.25 -17.91 11.47
N MET A 47 -41.50 -18.01 12.77
CA MET A 47 -41.56 -19.27 13.51
C MET A 47 -43.02 -19.68 13.74
N GLY A 48 -43.35 -20.95 13.49
CA GLY A 48 -44.63 -21.56 13.87
C GLY A 48 -44.37 -22.80 14.70
N ALA A 49 -44.85 -22.80 15.96
CA ALA A 49 -44.62 -23.87 16.93
C ALA A 49 -43.13 -24.28 17.06
N GLY A 50 -42.23 -23.29 17.14
CA GLY A 50 -40.78 -23.52 17.28
C GLY A 50 -40.05 -23.92 16.00
N THR A 51 -40.74 -24.06 14.86
CA THR A 51 -40.12 -24.40 13.56
C THR A 51 -40.20 -23.21 12.59
N ARG A 52 -39.15 -23.00 11.78
CA ARG A 52 -39.14 -21.98 10.72
C ARG A 52 -40.19 -22.31 9.65
N ARG A 53 -41.03 -21.33 9.28
CA ARG A 53 -42.13 -21.52 8.30
C ARG A 53 -42.04 -20.60 7.09
N ILE A 54 -41.58 -19.38 7.27
CA ILE A 54 -41.44 -18.37 6.21
C ILE A 54 -40.06 -17.74 6.37
N ALA A 55 -39.41 -17.43 5.24
CA ALA A 55 -38.12 -16.77 5.19
C ALA A 55 -38.20 -15.48 4.38
N TRP A 56 -37.44 -14.47 4.79
CA TRP A 56 -37.16 -13.27 4.01
C TRP A 56 -35.66 -13.06 3.92
N ASP A 57 -35.15 -13.00 2.70
CA ASP A 57 -33.76 -12.65 2.43
C ASP A 57 -33.59 -11.13 2.51
N GLY A 58 -32.55 -10.70 3.21
CA GLY A 58 -32.17 -9.30 3.35
C GLY A 58 -30.98 -8.95 2.46
N GLU A 59 -30.16 -8.01 2.94
CA GLU A 59 -29.03 -7.48 2.17
C GLU A 59 -27.99 -8.56 1.86
N LYS A 60 -27.48 -8.51 0.63
CA LYS A 60 -26.30 -9.25 0.18
C LYS A 60 -25.10 -8.31 0.18
N THR A 61 -24.04 -8.73 0.84
CA THR A 61 -22.75 -8.03 0.84
C THR A 61 -21.70 -8.96 0.26
N ALA A 62 -20.72 -8.41 -0.44
CA ALA A 62 -19.60 -9.20 -0.93
C ALA A 62 -18.29 -8.46 -0.67
N THR A 63 -17.26 -9.23 -0.36
CA THR A 63 -15.93 -8.72 0.00
C THR A 63 -14.89 -9.55 -0.71
N LEU A 64 -13.91 -8.88 -1.32
CA LEU A 64 -12.71 -9.52 -1.86
C LEU A 64 -11.53 -9.18 -0.94
N THR A 65 -10.90 -10.20 -0.38
CA THR A 65 -9.69 -10.07 0.44
C THR A 65 -8.50 -10.59 -0.34
N VAL A 66 -7.43 -9.79 -0.40
CA VAL A 66 -6.21 -10.12 -1.12
C VAL A 66 -5.01 -9.86 -0.21
N GLU A 67 -4.14 -10.84 -0.09
CA GLU A 67 -2.95 -10.73 0.77
C GLU A 67 -1.68 -10.81 -0.08
N THR A 68 -0.73 -9.92 0.21
CA THR A 68 0.57 -9.90 -0.45
C THR A 68 1.67 -9.54 0.54
N GLN A 69 2.85 -10.12 0.37
CA GLN A 69 4.06 -9.71 1.08
C GLN A 69 4.91 -8.72 0.28
N ILE A 70 4.53 -8.45 -0.97
CA ILE A 70 5.18 -7.50 -1.87
C ILE A 70 4.19 -6.36 -2.12
N PHE A 71 4.60 -5.12 -1.87
CA PHE A 71 3.78 -3.95 -2.16
C PHE A 71 4.59 -2.84 -2.82
N SER A 72 3.92 -2.09 -3.67
CA SER A 72 4.44 -0.90 -4.34
C SER A 72 3.85 0.37 -3.70
N LEU A 73 4.42 1.52 -4.03
CA LEU A 73 3.88 2.81 -3.60
C LEU A 73 2.46 3.05 -4.16
N GLU A 74 2.06 2.37 -5.24
CA GLU A 74 0.73 2.46 -5.83
C GLU A 74 -0.34 1.79 -4.95
N HIS A 75 -0.01 0.68 -4.27
CA HIS A 75 -0.92 0.08 -3.29
C HIS A 75 -1.22 1.07 -2.17
N LEU A 76 -0.16 1.69 -1.65
CA LEU A 76 -0.27 2.69 -0.60
C LEU A 76 -1.02 3.93 -1.09
N ALA A 77 -0.85 4.32 -2.36
CA ALA A 77 -1.57 5.45 -2.96
C ALA A 77 -3.08 5.18 -3.07
N ILE A 78 -3.45 3.96 -3.46
CA ILE A 78 -4.85 3.52 -3.50
C ILE A 78 -5.45 3.49 -2.09
N LEU A 79 -4.73 2.95 -1.10
CA LEU A 79 -5.13 2.95 0.32
C LEU A 79 -5.24 4.37 0.91
N ALA A 80 -4.33 5.26 0.54
CA ALA A 80 -4.34 6.66 0.98
C ALA A 80 -5.44 7.48 0.29
N GLY A 81 -5.90 7.06 -0.90
CA GLY A 81 -6.76 7.87 -1.75
C GLY A 81 -6.07 9.12 -2.32
N GLU A 82 -4.74 9.08 -2.45
CA GLU A 82 -3.91 10.24 -2.75
C GLU A 82 -2.92 9.91 -3.89
N GLU A 83 -2.56 10.90 -4.67
CA GLU A 83 -1.64 10.72 -5.80
C GLU A 83 -0.17 10.71 -5.37
N ILE A 84 0.65 9.93 -6.08
CA ILE A 84 2.10 9.91 -5.91
C ILE A 84 2.70 11.15 -6.56
N LYS A 85 3.24 12.06 -5.75
CA LYS A 85 3.93 13.26 -6.22
C LYS A 85 5.39 12.92 -6.53
N ARG A 86 5.80 13.12 -7.78
CA ARG A 86 7.19 12.89 -8.24
C ARG A 86 7.94 14.21 -8.39
N GLY A 87 9.22 14.23 -8.05
CA GLY A 87 10.12 15.37 -8.25
C GLY A 87 10.96 15.71 -7.01
N LYS A 88 11.30 16.99 -6.88
CA LYS A 88 12.14 17.50 -5.80
C LYS A 88 11.48 17.32 -4.44
N GLN A 89 12.16 16.73 -3.47
CA GLN A 89 11.70 16.61 -2.08
C GLN A 89 12.85 16.79 -1.09
N ASN A 90 12.55 17.38 0.05
CA ASN A 90 13.47 17.43 1.19
C ASN A 90 13.36 16.13 1.98
N VAL A 91 14.49 15.50 2.27
CA VAL A 91 14.58 14.29 3.10
C VAL A 91 15.41 14.57 4.34
N TYR A 92 15.00 14.01 5.47
CA TYR A 92 15.76 14.12 6.71
C TYR A 92 17.00 13.22 6.65
N LYS A 93 18.11 13.74 7.16
CA LYS A 93 19.40 13.07 7.27
C LYS A 93 19.94 13.28 8.68
N THR A 94 20.61 12.24 9.17
CA THR A 94 21.41 12.28 10.38
C THR A 94 22.80 11.76 10.05
N GLU A 95 23.83 12.47 10.51
CA GLU A 95 25.23 12.08 10.34
C GLU A 95 25.98 12.24 11.66
N ILE A 96 26.74 11.21 12.04
CA ILE A 96 27.75 11.33 13.10
C ILE A 96 29.07 11.67 12.42
N LEU A 97 29.67 12.79 12.80
CA LEU A 97 30.85 13.37 12.17
C LEU A 97 31.82 13.86 13.24
N GLN A 98 33.11 13.77 12.97
CA GLN A 98 34.14 14.31 13.85
C GLN A 98 34.43 15.77 13.50
N VAL A 99 34.57 16.62 14.52
CA VAL A 99 34.95 18.02 14.36
C VAL A 99 36.41 18.10 13.91
N GLY A 100 36.63 18.68 12.74
CA GLY A 100 37.95 18.83 12.13
C GLY A 100 38.75 20.00 12.68
N VAL A 101 40.02 20.07 12.27
CA VAL A 101 40.89 21.23 12.53
C VAL A 101 40.26 22.49 11.94
N GLY A 102 40.21 23.57 12.72
CA GLY A 102 39.53 24.81 12.35
C GLY A 102 38.05 24.87 12.75
N ASN A 103 37.59 23.97 13.63
CA ASN A 103 36.22 23.95 14.17
C ASN A 103 35.15 23.75 13.08
N THR A 104 35.41 22.87 12.11
CA THR A 104 34.48 22.64 11.00
C THR A 104 34.08 21.17 10.89
N VAL A 105 32.88 20.96 10.37
CA VAL A 105 32.31 19.65 10.03
C VAL A 105 31.77 19.73 8.61
N THR A 106 32.06 18.75 7.77
CA THR A 106 31.59 18.73 6.38
C THR A 106 30.54 17.65 6.17
N LEU A 107 29.33 18.07 5.81
CA LEU A 107 28.21 17.19 5.50
C LEU A 107 28.38 16.50 4.13
N LYS A 108 27.80 15.31 3.96
CA LYS A 108 27.81 14.63 2.66
C LYS A 108 26.97 15.37 1.62
N LYS A 109 25.89 16.02 2.05
CA LYS A 109 24.95 16.74 1.20
C LYS A 109 24.74 18.16 1.70
N VAL A 110 24.32 19.04 0.79
CA VAL A 110 24.00 20.43 1.12
C VAL A 110 22.72 20.41 1.96
N PRO A 111 22.72 21.00 3.17
CA PRO A 111 21.55 21.12 4.01
C PRO A 111 20.60 22.19 3.46
N VAL A 112 19.32 22.03 3.76
CA VAL A 112 18.25 22.97 3.41
C VAL A 112 17.46 23.24 4.68
N GLY A 113 17.21 24.52 4.97
CA GLY A 113 16.56 24.93 6.21
C GLY A 113 17.48 24.80 7.43
N ASP A 114 16.88 24.52 8.59
CA ASP A 114 17.59 24.49 9.87
C ASP A 114 18.48 23.25 10.01
N VAL A 115 19.64 23.47 10.63
CA VAL A 115 20.58 22.42 11.03
C VAL A 115 20.66 22.39 12.55
N VAL A 116 20.70 21.18 13.11
CA VAL A 116 20.86 20.96 14.54
C VAL A 116 22.10 20.12 14.76
N VAL A 117 22.99 20.57 15.64
CA VAL A 117 24.27 19.93 15.93
C VAL A 117 24.32 19.59 17.41
N PHE A 118 24.39 18.31 17.73
CA PHE A 118 24.49 17.82 19.11
C PHE A 118 25.85 17.18 19.36
N PRO A 119 26.50 17.38 20.52
CA PRO A 119 27.64 16.57 20.90
C PRO A 119 27.26 15.09 20.92
N PHE A 120 28.16 14.23 20.45
CA PHE A 120 27.98 12.79 20.45
C PHE A 120 29.06 12.16 21.32
N VAL A 121 28.67 11.62 22.48
CA VAL A 121 29.60 11.13 23.49
C VAL A 121 29.17 9.73 23.91
N ASN A 122 30.11 8.78 23.87
CA ASN A 122 29.87 7.38 24.26
C ASN A 122 28.65 6.74 23.57
N GLY A 123 28.42 7.06 22.29
CA GLY A 123 27.31 6.48 21.52
C GLY A 123 25.96 7.18 21.69
N LEU A 124 25.90 8.30 22.41
CA LEU A 124 24.66 9.03 22.71
C LEU A 124 24.76 10.51 22.31
N SER A 125 23.71 11.04 21.69
CA SER A 125 23.60 12.50 21.50
C SER A 125 23.23 13.19 22.81
N VAL A 126 24.06 14.16 23.19
CA VAL A 126 23.74 15.14 24.22
C VAL A 126 22.87 16.20 23.57
N LYS A 127 21.60 16.30 23.95
CA LYS A 127 20.58 17.13 23.28
C LYS A 127 20.72 18.64 23.57
N GLU A 128 21.93 19.16 23.51
CA GLU A 128 22.31 20.56 23.66
C GLU A 128 22.83 21.09 22.32
N ASN A 129 22.02 21.90 21.63
CA ASN A 129 22.35 22.36 20.28
C ASN A 129 23.56 23.30 20.33
N GLN A 130 24.60 22.96 19.59
CA GLN A 130 25.83 23.73 19.52
C GLN A 130 25.63 24.99 18.70
N THR A 131 26.22 26.10 19.12
CA THR A 131 26.29 27.32 18.30
C THR A 131 27.05 26.99 17.02
N HIS A 132 26.48 27.29 15.85
CA HIS A 132 27.12 27.02 14.58
C HIS A 132 26.63 27.95 13.46
N THR A 133 27.37 27.96 12.37
CA THR A 133 26.98 28.58 11.10
C THR A 133 27.11 27.55 9.98
N VAL A 134 26.34 27.70 8.92
CA VAL A 134 26.30 26.76 7.80
C VAL A 134 26.60 27.51 6.51
N SER A 135 27.57 27.03 5.74
CA SER A 135 27.89 27.51 4.40
C SER A 135 28.10 26.31 3.48
N ASP A 136 27.27 26.19 2.46
CA ASP A 136 27.21 25.00 1.60
C ASP A 136 27.13 23.72 2.44
N LYS A 137 28.15 22.86 2.37
CA LYS A 137 28.21 21.60 3.14
C LYS A 137 28.95 21.75 4.47
N THR A 138 29.56 22.91 4.71
CA THR A 138 30.45 23.11 5.84
C THR A 138 29.69 23.78 6.97
N ILE A 139 29.68 23.11 8.12
CA ILE A 139 29.25 23.66 9.38
C ILE A 139 30.49 24.17 10.09
N THR A 140 30.47 25.44 10.48
CA THR A 140 31.51 26.03 11.33
C THR A 140 30.94 26.16 12.73
N ILE A 141 31.58 25.48 13.69
CA ILE A 141 31.23 25.54 15.10
C ILE A 141 31.58 26.93 15.65
N GLY A 142 30.58 27.57 16.25
CA GLY A 142 30.67 28.93 16.74
C GLY A 142 31.32 29.05 18.12
N ALA A 143 31.67 30.27 18.49
CA ALA A 143 32.18 30.56 19.83
C ALA A 143 31.13 30.19 20.90
N GLY A 144 31.61 29.60 22.00
CA GLY A 144 30.76 29.16 23.12
C GLY A 144 30.16 27.76 22.94
N ALA A 145 30.42 27.08 21.82
CA ALA A 145 30.15 25.64 21.71
C ALA A 145 31.05 24.85 22.69
N THR A 146 30.53 23.73 23.17
CA THR A 146 31.22 22.83 24.11
C THR A 146 32.10 21.81 23.40
N VAL A 147 31.88 21.59 22.10
CA VAL A 147 32.63 20.64 21.27
C VAL A 147 33.89 21.27 20.67
N GLN A 148 34.95 20.47 20.58
CA GLN A 148 36.28 20.86 20.12
C GLN A 148 36.78 19.96 18.98
N PRO A 149 37.82 20.35 18.23
CA PRO A 149 38.44 19.48 17.23
C PRO A 149 38.84 18.14 17.84
N GLY A 150 38.41 17.05 17.22
CA GLY A 150 38.59 15.70 17.73
C GLY A 150 37.30 15.09 18.31
N ASP A 151 36.35 15.90 18.78
CA ASP A 151 35.08 15.43 19.32
C ASP A 151 34.13 14.96 18.20
N GLU A 152 33.21 14.07 18.52
CA GLU A 152 32.13 13.67 17.62
C GLU A 152 30.87 14.51 17.86
N VAL A 153 30.18 14.82 16.77
CA VAL A 153 28.86 15.47 16.77
C VAL A 153 27.88 14.68 15.93
N GLU A 154 26.62 14.67 16.36
CA GLU A 154 25.51 14.17 15.59
C GLU A 154 24.74 15.36 15.00
N VAL A 155 24.67 15.40 13.68
CA VAL A 155 24.04 16.49 12.93
C VAL A 155 22.73 16.02 12.32
N TYR A 156 21.66 16.76 12.57
CA TYR A 156 20.33 16.55 12.00
C TYR A 156 20.03 17.68 11.02
N TYR A 157 19.68 17.33 9.79
CA TYR A 157 19.39 18.31 8.74
C TYR A 157 18.47 17.72 7.67
N GLN A 158 17.92 18.58 6.81
CA GLN A 158 17.25 18.14 5.58
C GLN A 158 18.15 18.36 4.37
N THR A 159 18.06 17.50 3.36
CA THR A 159 18.69 17.74 2.06
C THR A 159 17.69 17.59 0.92
N GLU A 160 17.84 18.38 -0.13
CA GLU A 160 17.01 18.26 -1.33
C GLU A 160 17.48 17.06 -2.17
N VAL A 161 16.53 16.20 -2.53
CA VAL A 161 16.69 15.14 -3.52
C VAL A 161 15.90 15.52 -4.75
N ALA A 162 16.57 15.56 -5.91
CA ALA A 162 15.96 16.04 -7.16
C ALA A 162 14.86 15.12 -7.71
N GLN A 163 15.00 13.82 -7.48
CA GLN A 163 14.09 12.78 -7.98
C GLN A 163 13.64 11.89 -6.82
N ALA A 164 12.44 12.16 -6.33
CA ALA A 164 11.79 11.38 -5.28
C ALA A 164 10.31 11.15 -5.62
N SER A 165 9.74 10.07 -5.06
CA SER A 165 8.30 9.79 -5.08
C SER A 165 7.77 9.98 -3.67
N LYS A 166 6.79 10.87 -3.50
CA LYS A 166 6.16 11.18 -2.22
C LYS A 166 4.69 10.82 -2.27
N LEU A 167 4.29 10.00 -1.32
CA LEU A 167 2.90 9.79 -0.95
C LEU A 167 2.61 10.52 0.36
N SER A 168 1.41 11.03 0.53
CA SER A 168 0.98 11.69 1.76
C SER A 168 -0.34 11.10 2.21
N PHE A 169 -0.40 10.63 3.44
CA PHE A 169 -1.65 10.21 4.07
C PHE A 169 -2.28 11.46 4.69
N THR A 170 -3.34 11.96 4.07
CA THR A 170 -4.02 13.17 4.53
C THR A 170 -5.31 12.80 5.26
N ALA A 171 -5.79 13.67 6.17
CA ALA A 171 -7.04 13.44 6.88
C ALA A 171 -8.30 13.41 5.97
N LYS A 172 -8.17 13.86 4.73
CA LYS A 172 -9.26 13.90 3.73
C LYS A 172 -9.07 12.91 2.59
N GLY A 173 -7.91 12.25 2.54
CA GLY A 173 -7.61 11.20 1.58
C GLY A 173 -8.41 9.96 1.94
N PHE A 174 -9.28 9.54 1.02
CA PHE A 174 -10.02 8.30 1.15
C PHE A 174 -9.95 7.55 -0.17
N PRO A 175 -9.84 6.21 -0.15
CA PRO A 175 -9.83 5.44 -1.37
C PRO A 175 -11.02 5.74 -2.27
N LYS A 176 -10.76 5.80 -3.57
CA LYS A 176 -11.79 5.96 -4.60
C LYS A 176 -12.38 4.60 -4.96
N TYR A 177 -13.51 4.63 -5.66
CA TYR A 177 -14.06 3.42 -6.25
C TYR A 177 -13.16 2.94 -7.40
N VAL A 178 -13.02 1.63 -7.51
CA VAL A 178 -12.26 0.95 -8.56
C VAL A 178 -13.12 -0.14 -9.20
N LYS A 179 -12.79 -0.51 -10.43
CA LYS A 179 -13.16 -1.79 -11.04
C LYS A 179 -11.99 -2.74 -10.85
N LEU A 180 -12.26 -3.99 -10.49
CA LEU A 180 -11.26 -5.05 -10.40
C LEU A 180 -11.56 -6.10 -11.48
N VAL A 181 -10.53 -6.58 -12.13
CA VAL A 181 -10.60 -7.75 -13.03
C VAL A 181 -9.58 -8.74 -12.53
N GLY A 182 -10.03 -9.93 -12.13
CA GLY A 182 -9.18 -11.00 -11.65
C GLY A 182 -9.13 -12.14 -12.65
N ASP A 183 -7.95 -12.46 -13.14
CA ASP A 183 -7.72 -13.57 -14.06
C ASP A 183 -7.15 -14.78 -13.30
N THR A 184 -7.57 -16.00 -13.63
CA THR A 184 -7.03 -17.24 -13.05
C THR A 184 -7.30 -18.44 -13.97
N ILE A 185 -6.63 -19.56 -13.73
CA ILE A 185 -6.80 -20.80 -14.49
C ILE A 185 -7.54 -21.85 -13.66
N TRP A 186 -8.49 -22.53 -14.29
CA TRP A 186 -9.23 -23.65 -13.73
C TRP A 186 -8.90 -24.94 -14.50
N ILE A 187 -9.03 -26.09 -13.84
CA ILE A 187 -8.85 -27.42 -14.48
C ILE A 187 -10.21 -28.10 -14.56
N ASP A 188 -10.59 -28.56 -15.75
CA ASP A 188 -11.80 -29.35 -15.94
C ASP A 188 -11.60 -30.84 -15.56
N GLU A 189 -12.57 -31.43 -14.86
CA GLU A 189 -12.52 -32.80 -14.36
C GLU A 189 -12.47 -33.85 -15.50
N THR A 190 -13.14 -33.57 -16.62
CA THR A 190 -13.36 -34.57 -17.67
C THR A 190 -12.25 -34.53 -18.72
N SER A 191 -11.93 -33.34 -19.21
CA SER A 191 -10.89 -33.12 -20.22
C SER A 191 -9.49 -33.09 -19.60
N THR A 192 -9.38 -32.76 -18.30
CA THR A 192 -8.11 -32.49 -17.60
C THR A 192 -7.31 -31.32 -18.19
N GLU A 193 -7.95 -30.50 -19.03
CA GLU A 193 -7.36 -29.33 -19.66
C GLU A 193 -7.58 -28.06 -18.82
N GLU A 194 -6.72 -27.06 -19.06
CA GLU A 194 -6.81 -25.73 -18.47
C GLU A 194 -7.87 -24.90 -19.19
N VAL A 195 -8.72 -24.22 -18.42
CA VAL A 195 -9.70 -23.24 -18.92
C VAL A 195 -9.48 -21.89 -18.24
N GLY A 196 -9.59 -20.82 -19.02
CA GLY A 196 -9.48 -19.46 -18.51
C GLY A 196 -10.69 -19.07 -17.67
N SER A 197 -10.46 -18.41 -16.55
CA SER A 197 -11.51 -17.87 -15.69
C SER A 197 -11.23 -16.42 -15.35
N GLN A 198 -12.20 -15.55 -15.56
CA GLN A 198 -12.14 -14.13 -15.25
C GLN A 198 -13.28 -13.75 -14.30
N MET A 199 -12.92 -13.11 -13.19
CA MET A 199 -13.85 -12.51 -12.25
C MET A 199 -13.84 -10.99 -12.41
N VAL A 200 -14.99 -10.41 -12.75
CA VAL A 200 -15.14 -8.97 -12.96
C VAL A 200 -15.93 -8.36 -11.81
N PHE A 201 -15.25 -7.52 -11.03
CA PHE A 201 -15.84 -6.75 -9.94
C PHE A 201 -16.04 -5.31 -10.40
N TYR A 202 -17.25 -4.99 -10.86
CA TYR A 202 -17.54 -3.73 -11.56
C TYR A 202 -17.36 -2.48 -10.70
N LYS A 203 -17.64 -2.58 -9.40
CA LYS A 203 -17.51 -1.47 -8.48
C LYS A 203 -17.07 -1.98 -7.12
N ALA A 204 -15.86 -1.65 -6.74
CA ALA A 204 -15.26 -2.02 -5.48
C ALA A 204 -14.69 -0.78 -4.79
N LYS A 205 -14.57 -0.83 -3.47
CA LYS A 205 -13.88 0.21 -2.68
C LYS A 205 -13.01 -0.48 -1.66
N ILE A 206 -11.70 -0.19 -1.68
CA ILE A 206 -10.80 -0.71 -0.66
C ILE A 206 -11.12 -0.06 0.69
N GLN A 207 -11.06 -0.85 1.75
CA GLN A 207 -11.19 -0.37 3.11
C GLN A 207 -9.91 0.41 3.48
N PRO A 208 -10.01 1.60 4.12
CA PRO A 208 -8.86 2.47 4.36
C PRO A 208 -7.96 2.02 5.51
N ASN A 209 -8.33 0.96 6.24
CA ASN A 209 -7.54 0.40 7.33
C ASN A 209 -6.41 -0.47 6.79
N PHE A 210 -5.18 -0.08 7.09
CA PHE A 210 -3.99 -0.91 6.84
C PHE A 210 -2.99 -0.69 7.98
N THR A 211 -2.11 -1.67 8.17
CA THR A 211 -1.01 -1.58 9.13
C THR A 211 0.29 -1.86 8.37
N ILE A 212 1.28 -0.99 8.53
CA ILE A 212 2.65 -1.26 8.08
C ILE A 212 3.49 -1.57 9.31
N SER A 213 3.81 -2.84 9.49
CA SER A 213 4.77 -3.30 10.48
C SER A 213 6.19 -3.34 9.87
N ASN A 214 7.18 -2.88 10.63
CA ASN A 214 8.59 -3.05 10.29
C ASN A 214 9.25 -3.81 11.43
N SER A 215 9.78 -5.01 11.16
CA SER A 215 10.48 -5.86 12.12
C SER A 215 11.81 -6.31 11.53
N ALA A 216 12.82 -6.44 12.39
CA ALA A 216 14.14 -6.97 12.01
C ALA A 216 14.17 -8.52 12.01
N GLU A 217 13.16 -9.16 12.60
CA GLU A 217 13.04 -10.61 12.73
C GLU A 217 11.61 -11.06 12.42
N GLY A 218 11.46 -12.30 11.93
CA GLY A 218 10.18 -12.90 11.58
C GLY A 218 9.90 -12.92 10.08
N ASP A 219 8.70 -13.36 9.71
CA ASP A 219 8.24 -13.40 8.33
C ASP A 219 8.05 -11.97 7.76
N PRO A 220 8.18 -11.78 6.44
CA PRO A 220 7.88 -10.51 5.80
C PRO A 220 6.48 -10.01 6.15
N SER A 221 6.35 -8.71 6.41
CA SER A 221 5.07 -8.08 6.70
C SER A 221 4.06 -8.28 5.56
N THR A 222 2.90 -8.85 5.88
CA THR A 222 1.78 -9.00 4.95
C THR A 222 0.96 -7.72 4.87
N LEU A 223 0.68 -7.26 3.66
CA LEU A 223 -0.32 -6.25 3.36
C LEU A 223 -1.63 -6.95 2.97
N THR A 224 -2.68 -6.73 3.77
CA THR A 224 -4.04 -7.20 3.48
C THR A 224 -4.84 -6.08 2.82
N LEU A 225 -5.35 -6.33 1.63
CA LEU A 225 -6.24 -5.44 0.88
C LEU A 225 -7.65 -6.01 0.96
N VAL A 226 -8.57 -5.28 1.59
CA VAL A 226 -9.97 -5.70 1.71
C VAL A 226 -10.82 -4.76 0.87
N PHE A 227 -11.53 -5.30 -0.12
CA PHE A 227 -12.40 -4.55 -1.01
C PHE A 227 -13.86 -4.86 -0.70
N ASP A 228 -14.63 -3.84 -0.35
CA ASP A 228 -16.09 -3.92 -0.31
C ASP A 228 -16.62 -3.84 -1.75
N LEU A 229 -17.46 -4.80 -2.12
CA LEU A 229 -18.03 -4.91 -3.46
C LEU A 229 -19.44 -4.32 -3.50
N PHE A 230 -19.71 -3.51 -4.51
CA PHE A 230 -20.96 -2.78 -4.68
C PHE A 230 -21.63 -3.17 -6.00
N PRO A 231 -22.96 -3.16 -6.06
CA PRO A 231 -23.67 -3.40 -7.31
C PRO A 231 -23.36 -2.29 -8.31
N ALA A 232 -23.20 -2.67 -9.57
CA ALA A 232 -23.15 -1.78 -10.71
C ALA A 232 -24.20 -2.22 -11.75
N LYS A 233 -24.68 -1.26 -12.55
CA LYS A 233 -25.58 -1.57 -13.66
C LYS A 233 -24.82 -2.19 -14.80
N VAL A 234 -25.05 -3.48 -15.04
CA VAL A 234 -24.53 -4.25 -16.18
C VAL A 234 -25.74 -4.72 -16.96
N GLU A 235 -25.86 -4.27 -18.22
CA GLU A 235 -27.02 -4.57 -19.07
C GLU A 235 -28.39 -4.28 -18.42
N GLY A 236 -28.44 -3.28 -17.53
CA GLY A 236 -29.65 -2.87 -16.80
C GLY A 236 -29.89 -3.61 -15.48
N VAL A 237 -29.12 -4.64 -15.17
CA VAL A 237 -29.22 -5.44 -13.93
C VAL A 237 -28.20 -4.96 -12.90
N ASP A 238 -28.59 -4.96 -11.62
CA ASP A 238 -27.65 -4.70 -10.53
C ASP A 238 -26.78 -5.94 -10.30
N THR A 239 -25.57 -5.90 -10.84
CA THR A 239 -24.61 -7.00 -10.81
C THR A 239 -23.48 -6.68 -9.84
N LEU A 240 -23.15 -7.62 -8.96
CA LEU A 240 -22.02 -7.51 -8.03
C LEU A 240 -20.72 -7.99 -8.69
N ILE A 241 -20.78 -9.17 -9.32
CA ILE A 241 -19.62 -9.90 -9.84
C ILE A 241 -20.10 -10.69 -11.06
N ASP A 242 -19.33 -10.65 -12.14
CA ASP A 242 -19.45 -11.65 -13.21
C ASP A 242 -18.29 -12.63 -13.12
N LEU A 243 -18.60 -13.91 -13.31
CA LEU A 243 -17.61 -14.97 -13.45
C LEU A 243 -17.73 -15.52 -14.87
N ILE A 244 -16.65 -15.41 -15.62
CA ILE A 244 -16.59 -15.74 -17.04
C ILE A 244 -15.59 -16.87 -17.18
N VAL A 245 -16.03 -18.03 -17.66
CA VAL A 245 -15.16 -19.15 -18.02
C VAL A 245 -15.11 -19.24 -19.53
N TYR A 246 -13.91 -19.41 -20.08
CA TYR A 246 -13.69 -19.43 -21.52
C TYR A 246 -12.58 -20.42 -21.89
N ASP A 247 -12.60 -20.85 -23.15
CA ASP A 247 -11.49 -21.57 -23.77
C ASP A 247 -10.49 -20.56 -24.30
N ASP A 248 -9.22 -20.69 -23.91
CA ASP A 248 -8.14 -19.78 -24.35
C ASP A 248 -7.51 -20.24 -25.68
N GLN A 249 -8.00 -21.34 -26.27
CA GLN A 249 -7.50 -21.92 -27.53
C GLN A 249 -8.19 -21.36 -28.79
N ASP A 250 -9.08 -20.37 -28.67
CA ASP A 250 -9.75 -19.68 -29.81
C ASP A 250 -9.07 -18.35 -30.20
#